data_AF-E4X0N4-F1
#
_entry.id   AF-E4X0N4-F1
#
_cell.length_a   1.000
_cell.length_b   1.000
_cell.length_c   1.000
_cell.angle_alpha   90.00
_cell.angle_beta   90.00
_cell.angle_gamma   90.00
#
_symmetry.space_group_name_H-M   'P 1'
#
loop_
_entity.id
_entity.type
_entity.pdbx_description
1 polymer ?
#
loop_
_entity_poly.entity_id
_entity_poly.type
_entity_poly.pdbx_seq_one_letter_code
_entity_poly.pdbx_strand_id
1 'polypeptide(L)'
;MGVPTVSAGRILDNGEAHVSNMDSLDFSGLIKTYNVDQMTPDSAGTATAYLCGVKGRANTLGVNAAVVKRDCSNIQGNTVDSVLEKAKQSGKSVGIVTTTYMQHASPAAAYSKTAYRGWYSDKSMAEDEDLINDDCEDISMQLFKASPNIDVIFGGGKKYLEERNDGNNFTQAWIEDEQVNIVFNKDELEKIDLADGKRLIGFFSDSHLEYELDRLSKTNQPSLEKMTEVAIKKLSANPNGYYLFVEGGKIDHGHHAATPFRALHEWIAFDKAVGKAIELTNKNETLISVSADHSHVFTFGGYAPRGASLFGLGADFVDTYDNESVFVIGYGNGPGFDDYLDVNIENGRIPDIKRTWPTAQQTDSETHAGEDVPIFASGPWAHLLTGVNEQTLVADVAEFALCIGNYANEEHCSSGEELARASIAIWLSIILYFH
;
A
#
# COMPACT_ATOMS: atom_id res chain seq x y z
N MET A 1 0.53 -0.73 -8.88
CA MET A 1 0.08 0.59 -9.40
C MET A 1 1.20 1.23 -10.23
N GLY A 2 1.44 0.77 -11.46
CA GLY A 2 2.54 1.27 -12.29
C GLY A 2 2.29 2.65 -12.92
N VAL A 3 3.29 3.14 -13.67
CA VAL A 3 3.19 4.41 -14.42
C VAL A 3 1.96 4.45 -15.36
N PRO A 4 1.62 3.38 -16.10
CA PRO A 4 0.42 3.37 -16.94
C PRO A 4 -0.88 3.49 -16.10
N THR A 5 -0.97 2.81 -14.96
CA THR A 5 -2.10 2.90 -14.04
C THR A 5 -2.28 4.31 -13.50
N VAL A 6 -1.20 4.98 -13.08
CA VAL A 6 -1.25 6.37 -12.60
C VAL A 6 -1.76 7.31 -13.69
N SER A 7 -1.25 7.18 -14.91
CA SER A 7 -1.64 8.05 -16.02
C SER A 7 -3.11 7.83 -16.42
N ALA A 8 -3.54 6.58 -16.55
CA ALA A 8 -4.92 6.25 -16.86
C ALA A 8 -5.88 6.63 -15.71
N GLY A 9 -5.48 6.43 -14.45
CA GLY A 9 -6.28 6.81 -13.28
C GLY A 9 -6.54 8.31 -13.22
N ARG A 10 -5.51 9.13 -13.44
CA ARG A 10 -5.60 10.59 -13.53
C ARG A 10 -6.58 11.04 -14.62
N ILE A 11 -6.46 10.45 -15.81
CA ILE A 11 -7.33 10.77 -16.94
C ILE A 11 -8.77 10.38 -16.63
N LEU A 12 -8.99 9.23 -16.01
CA LEU A 12 -10.32 8.77 -15.63
C LEU A 12 -10.97 9.69 -14.60
N ASP A 13 -10.21 10.18 -13.63
CA ASP A 13 -10.73 11.03 -12.57
C ASP A 13 -11.21 12.38 -13.11
N ASN A 14 -10.37 13.10 -13.86
CA ASN A 14 -10.73 14.44 -14.30
C ASN A 14 -10.01 14.92 -15.59
N GLY A 15 -9.60 13.99 -16.45
CA GLY A 15 -9.00 14.28 -17.76
C GLY A 15 -7.48 14.47 -17.76
N GLU A 16 -6.90 14.63 -18.96
CA GLU A 16 -5.43 14.53 -19.17
C GLU A 16 -4.62 15.66 -18.53
N ALA A 17 -5.24 16.81 -18.27
CA ALA A 17 -4.59 17.96 -17.63
C ALA A 17 -4.85 18.03 -16.12
N HIS A 18 -5.55 17.05 -15.56
CA HIS A 18 -5.78 16.97 -14.12
C HIS A 18 -4.45 16.78 -13.37
N VAL A 19 -4.31 17.43 -12.23
CA VAL A 19 -3.25 17.19 -11.27
C VAL A 19 -3.91 16.47 -10.10
N SER A 20 -3.63 15.19 -9.94
CA SER A 20 -4.21 14.40 -8.84
C SER A 20 -3.55 14.76 -7.51
N ASN A 21 -4.05 14.19 -6.40
CA ASN A 21 -3.47 14.47 -5.08
C ASN A 21 -2.02 13.97 -5.01
N MET A 22 -1.71 12.78 -5.56
CA MET A 22 -0.32 12.30 -5.62
C MET A 22 0.57 13.12 -6.56
N ASP A 23 0.03 13.69 -7.66
CA ASP A 23 0.79 14.58 -8.54
C ASP A 23 1.15 15.92 -7.89
N SER A 24 0.39 16.34 -6.89
CA SER A 24 0.61 17.59 -6.16
C SER A 24 1.79 17.52 -5.17
N LEU A 25 2.39 16.34 -5.00
CA LEU A 25 3.55 16.16 -4.14
C LEU A 25 4.82 16.72 -4.80
N ASP A 26 5.73 17.28 -4.00
CA ASP A 26 6.83 18.13 -4.49
C ASP A 26 7.88 17.39 -5.31
N PHE A 27 8.17 16.14 -4.93
CA PHE A 27 9.26 15.36 -5.48
C PHE A 27 8.73 14.10 -6.14
N SER A 28 9.39 13.69 -7.22
CA SER A 28 9.12 12.41 -7.85
C SER A 28 10.38 11.72 -8.33
N GLY A 29 10.28 10.40 -8.47
CA GLY A 29 11.34 9.53 -8.95
C GLY A 29 10.79 8.17 -9.40
N LEU A 30 11.70 7.24 -9.65
CA LEU A 30 11.42 5.86 -10.05
C LEU A 30 12.01 4.88 -9.04
N ILE A 31 11.33 3.76 -8.84
CA ILE A 31 11.68 2.69 -7.91
C ILE A 31 11.83 1.37 -8.67
N LYS A 32 12.99 0.72 -8.53
CA LYS A 32 13.30 -0.59 -9.10
C LYS A 32 12.74 -1.72 -8.22
N THR A 33 11.82 -2.51 -8.77
CA THR A 33 10.94 -3.39 -7.98
C THR A 33 11.36 -4.86 -7.91
N TYR A 34 12.33 -5.30 -8.70
CA TYR A 34 12.78 -6.70 -8.73
C TYR A 34 13.01 -7.29 -7.32
N ASN A 35 12.59 -8.54 -7.08
CA ASN A 35 12.97 -9.30 -5.89
C ASN A 35 14.35 -9.95 -6.11
N VAL A 36 14.99 -10.42 -5.04
CA VAL A 36 16.34 -11.01 -5.17
C VAL A 36 16.38 -12.19 -6.13
N ASP A 37 15.28 -12.93 -6.29
CA ASP A 37 15.16 -14.13 -7.11
C ASP A 37 14.20 -13.99 -8.31
N GLN A 38 13.56 -12.83 -8.53
CA GLN A 38 12.62 -12.62 -9.63
C GLN A 38 12.70 -11.20 -10.22
N MET A 39 12.74 -11.10 -11.55
CA MET A 39 12.74 -9.80 -12.26
C MET A 39 11.40 -9.08 -12.12
N THR A 40 10.31 -9.79 -12.41
CA THR A 40 8.96 -9.38 -12.07
C THR A 40 8.67 -9.87 -10.66
N PRO A 41 8.51 -8.97 -9.68
CA PRO A 41 8.37 -9.37 -8.29
C PRO A 41 6.94 -9.80 -7.94
N ASP A 42 6.76 -10.33 -6.74
CA ASP A 42 5.46 -10.41 -6.07
C ASP A 42 5.33 -9.34 -4.97
N SER A 43 4.12 -9.13 -4.47
CA SER A 43 3.85 -8.16 -3.39
C SER A 43 4.57 -8.46 -2.07
N ALA A 44 4.97 -9.72 -1.80
CA ALA A 44 5.59 -10.07 -0.52
C ALA A 44 7.07 -9.65 -0.44
N GLY A 45 7.86 -10.00 -1.47
CA GLY A 45 9.26 -9.62 -1.51
C GLY A 45 9.44 -8.10 -1.62
N THR A 46 8.54 -7.41 -2.32
CA THR A 46 8.51 -5.94 -2.45
C THR A 46 8.08 -5.27 -1.16
N ALA A 47 7.07 -5.80 -0.45
CA ALA A 47 6.65 -5.27 0.85
C ALA A 47 7.76 -5.34 1.89
N THR A 48 8.54 -6.42 1.90
CA THR A 48 9.76 -6.48 2.72
C THR A 48 10.76 -5.39 2.33
N ALA A 49 10.89 -5.06 1.03
CA ALA A 49 11.77 -3.99 0.59
C ALA A 49 11.31 -2.60 1.08
N TYR A 50 10.07 -2.18 0.75
CA TYR A 50 9.61 -0.83 1.06
C TYR A 50 9.13 -0.63 2.51
N LEU A 51 8.92 -1.69 3.29
CA LEU A 51 8.58 -1.60 4.72
C LEU A 51 9.71 -1.98 5.66
N CYS A 52 10.73 -2.72 5.22
CA CYS A 52 11.83 -3.16 6.10
C CYS A 52 13.23 -2.74 5.61
N GLY A 53 13.34 -2.13 4.43
CA GLY A 53 14.62 -1.66 3.88
C GLY A 53 15.52 -2.78 3.36
N VAL A 54 14.99 -4.00 3.18
CA VAL A 54 15.76 -5.16 2.70
C VAL A 54 14.98 -5.89 1.61
N LYS A 55 15.61 -6.18 0.47
CA LYS A 55 14.96 -7.02 -0.55
C LYS A 55 14.90 -8.48 -0.10
N GLY A 56 13.69 -9.03 -0.08
CA GLY A 56 13.41 -10.44 0.14
C GLY A 56 13.36 -11.25 -1.15
N ARG A 57 13.11 -12.55 -1.01
CA ARG A 57 12.69 -13.42 -2.12
C ARG A 57 11.18 -13.31 -2.32
N ALA A 58 10.74 -13.64 -3.53
CA ALA A 58 9.32 -13.66 -3.82
C ALA A 58 8.57 -14.61 -2.87
N ASN A 59 7.35 -14.25 -2.48
CA ASN A 59 6.47 -14.95 -1.54
C ASN A 59 6.90 -14.94 -0.06
N THR A 60 8.03 -14.32 0.30
CA THR A 60 8.50 -14.23 1.70
C THR A 60 8.19 -12.85 2.30
N LEU A 61 7.87 -12.78 3.59
CA LEU A 61 7.46 -11.55 4.27
C LEU A 61 8.35 -11.28 5.49
N GLY A 62 8.87 -10.06 5.60
CA GLY A 62 9.61 -9.60 6.78
C GLY A 62 10.90 -10.36 7.06
N VAL A 63 11.45 -11.04 6.04
CA VAL A 63 12.70 -11.81 6.14
C VAL A 63 13.63 -11.47 4.99
N ASN A 64 14.94 -11.55 5.22
CA ASN A 64 15.92 -11.31 4.16
C ASN A 64 15.94 -12.47 3.13
N ALA A 65 16.71 -12.31 2.07
CA ALA A 65 16.76 -13.27 0.97
C ALA A 65 17.45 -14.63 1.28
N ALA A 66 17.89 -14.88 2.51
CA ALA A 66 18.33 -16.19 2.95
C ALA A 66 17.15 -17.16 3.18
N VAL A 67 15.97 -16.65 3.52
CA VAL A 67 14.77 -17.48 3.69
C VAL A 67 14.22 -17.86 2.32
N VAL A 68 13.93 -19.16 2.16
CA VAL A 68 13.38 -19.72 0.93
C VAL A 68 11.89 -19.93 1.10
N LYS A 69 11.14 -19.76 0.00
CA LYS A 69 9.69 -19.99 -0.03
C LYS A 69 9.33 -21.34 0.61
N ARG A 70 8.43 -21.32 1.60
CA ARG A 70 7.92 -22.50 2.34
C ARG A 70 8.97 -23.28 3.13
N ASP A 71 10.10 -22.67 3.46
CA ASP A 71 11.12 -23.25 4.35
C ASP A 71 11.29 -22.37 5.60
N CYS A 72 10.72 -22.82 6.72
CA CYS A 72 10.79 -22.09 7.98
C CYS A 72 12.11 -22.28 8.74
N SER A 73 12.94 -23.27 8.36
CA SER A 73 14.13 -23.67 9.13
C SER A 73 15.18 -22.56 9.30
N ASN A 74 15.14 -21.55 8.43
CA ASN A 74 16.07 -20.43 8.44
C ASN A 74 15.39 -19.08 8.73
N ILE A 75 14.15 -19.04 9.25
CA ILE A 75 13.52 -17.77 9.61
C ILE A 75 14.29 -17.08 10.75
N GLN A 76 14.65 -17.85 11.79
CA GLN A 76 15.39 -17.30 12.93
C GLN A 76 16.75 -16.75 12.49
N GLY A 77 17.04 -15.50 12.88
CA GLY A 77 18.27 -14.80 12.51
C GLY A 77 18.24 -14.15 11.12
N ASN A 78 17.19 -14.38 10.32
CA ASN A 78 16.98 -13.74 9.02
C ASN A 78 15.75 -12.83 8.97
N THR A 79 15.12 -12.57 10.12
CA THR A 79 14.05 -11.59 10.27
C THR A 79 14.57 -10.17 10.08
N VAL A 80 13.77 -9.30 9.48
CA VAL A 80 14.07 -7.87 9.33
C VAL A 80 12.94 -7.03 9.89
N ASP A 81 13.25 -6.15 10.83
CA ASP A 81 12.25 -5.28 11.47
C ASP A 81 11.76 -4.21 10.49
N SER A 82 10.45 -3.98 10.47
CA SER A 82 9.82 -2.98 9.64
C SER A 82 9.98 -1.57 10.22
N VAL A 83 9.76 -0.54 9.40
CA VAL A 83 9.63 0.86 9.84
C VAL A 83 8.55 0.99 10.91
N LEU A 84 7.46 0.23 10.79
CA LEU A 84 6.38 0.19 11.77
C LEU A 84 6.87 -0.32 13.14
N GLU A 85 7.57 -1.45 13.16
CA GLU A 85 8.11 -2.03 14.40
C GLU A 85 9.10 -1.06 15.06
N LYS A 86 10.03 -0.51 14.28
CA LYS A 86 11.04 0.45 14.75
C LYS A 86 10.42 1.76 15.24
N ALA A 87 9.37 2.25 14.58
CA ALA A 87 8.65 3.46 14.99
C ALA A 87 7.97 3.24 16.34
N LYS A 88 7.31 2.09 16.53
CA LYS A 88 6.68 1.75 17.81
C LYS A 88 7.69 1.61 18.93
N GLN A 89 8.80 0.92 18.69
CA GLN A 89 9.91 0.78 19.65
C GLN A 89 10.48 2.14 20.08
N SER A 90 10.40 3.14 19.20
CA SER A 90 10.86 4.52 19.47
C SER A 90 9.78 5.41 20.13
N GLY A 91 8.68 4.82 20.63
CA GLY A 91 7.63 5.53 21.37
C GLY A 91 6.62 6.29 20.49
N LYS A 92 6.66 6.08 19.17
CA LYS A 92 5.68 6.64 18.23
C LYS A 92 4.45 5.75 18.17
N SER A 93 3.32 6.32 17.72
CA SER A 93 2.13 5.52 17.42
C SER A 93 2.23 4.95 16.01
N VAL A 94 1.60 3.81 15.75
CA VAL A 94 1.67 3.16 14.44
C VAL A 94 0.35 2.60 13.97
N GLY A 95 0.13 2.60 12.66
CA GLY A 95 -1.08 2.02 12.09
C GLY A 95 -0.91 1.43 10.69
N ILE A 96 -1.83 0.52 10.37
CA ILE A 96 -1.92 -0.19 9.10
C ILE A 96 -3.36 -0.07 8.61
N VAL A 97 -3.54 0.42 7.38
CA VAL A 97 -4.83 0.58 6.73
C VAL A 97 -4.76 -0.05 5.34
N THR A 98 -5.72 -0.90 4.99
CA THR A 98 -5.77 -1.54 3.67
C THR A 98 -7.20 -1.85 3.23
N THR A 99 -7.42 -1.98 1.92
CA THR A 99 -8.62 -2.59 1.34
C THR A 99 -8.54 -4.11 1.17
N THR A 100 -7.40 -4.73 1.49
CA THR A 100 -7.18 -6.18 1.36
C THR A 100 -7.40 -6.91 2.69
N TYR A 101 -6.98 -8.17 2.77
CA TYR A 101 -6.90 -8.87 4.06
C TYR A 101 -5.81 -8.18 4.87
N MET A 102 -5.97 -8.04 6.18
CA MET A 102 -4.83 -7.60 7.00
C MET A 102 -3.64 -8.57 6.88
N GLN A 103 -3.93 -9.86 6.61
CA GLN A 103 -2.95 -10.91 6.36
C GLN A 103 -2.38 -10.91 4.93
N HIS A 104 -2.87 -10.06 4.03
CA HIS A 104 -2.33 -9.97 2.67
C HIS A 104 -0.87 -9.52 2.71
N ALA A 105 -0.09 -9.84 1.67
CA ALA A 105 1.36 -9.64 1.69
C ALA A 105 1.81 -8.23 2.07
N SER A 106 1.21 -7.20 1.45
CA SER A 106 1.60 -5.80 1.65
C SER A 106 1.48 -5.35 3.12
N PRO A 107 0.30 -5.46 3.78
CA PRO A 107 0.19 -5.13 5.20
C PRO A 107 0.96 -6.12 6.10
N ALA A 108 0.98 -7.41 5.75
CA ALA A 108 1.60 -8.44 6.57
C ALA A 108 3.11 -8.26 6.73
N ALA A 109 3.84 -7.75 5.74
CA ALA A 109 5.28 -7.50 5.89
C ALA A 109 5.61 -6.45 6.98
N ALA A 110 4.64 -5.61 7.38
CA ALA A 110 4.83 -4.65 8.46
C ALA A 110 4.94 -5.30 9.85
N TYR A 111 4.42 -6.52 10.03
CA TYR A 111 4.30 -7.14 11.36
C TYR A 111 4.63 -8.64 11.41
N SER A 112 4.70 -9.32 10.27
CA SER A 112 4.94 -10.77 10.19
C SER A 112 6.31 -11.09 9.61
N LYS A 113 6.85 -12.24 10.03
CA LYS A 113 8.07 -12.89 9.56
C LYS A 113 7.68 -14.28 9.09
N THR A 114 7.58 -14.50 7.78
CA THR A 114 7.15 -15.79 7.25
C THR A 114 7.85 -16.15 5.94
N ALA A 115 8.13 -17.44 5.79
CA ALA A 115 8.65 -18.03 4.56
C ALA A 115 7.60 -18.16 3.46
N TYR A 116 6.31 -17.95 3.74
CA TYR A 116 5.28 -18.02 2.71
C TYR A 116 4.07 -17.12 3.00
N ARG A 117 3.80 -16.18 2.10
CA ARG A 117 2.66 -15.25 2.14
C ARG A 117 1.29 -15.94 2.13
N GLY A 118 1.21 -17.19 1.68
CA GLY A 118 -0.04 -17.97 1.60
C GLY A 118 -0.52 -18.53 2.93
N TRP A 119 0.30 -18.47 3.99
CA TRP A 119 -0.03 -18.98 5.32
C TRP A 119 -0.82 -17.95 6.15
N TYR A 120 -1.98 -17.55 5.64
CA TYR A 120 -2.85 -16.56 6.28
C TYR A 120 -3.36 -16.98 7.67
N SER A 121 -3.76 -18.24 7.81
CA SER A 121 -4.10 -18.91 9.06
C SER A 121 -3.58 -20.35 9.09
N ASP A 122 -3.63 -20.97 10.26
CA ASP A 122 -3.40 -22.41 10.45
C ASP A 122 -4.21 -23.30 9.48
N LYS A 123 -5.42 -22.87 9.09
CA LYS A 123 -6.24 -23.56 8.08
C LYS A 123 -5.64 -23.51 6.68
N SER A 124 -5.09 -22.36 6.25
CA SER A 124 -4.39 -22.26 4.96
C SER A 124 -3.02 -22.95 4.98
N MET A 125 -2.41 -23.04 6.17
CA MET A 125 -1.17 -23.76 6.38
C MET A 125 -1.34 -25.28 6.20
N ALA A 126 -2.51 -25.83 6.48
CA ALA A 126 -2.79 -27.27 6.32
C ALA A 126 -2.55 -27.80 4.89
N GLU A 127 -2.59 -26.95 3.87
CA GLU A 127 -2.26 -27.34 2.48
C GLU A 127 -0.77 -27.67 2.29
N ASP A 128 0.09 -27.19 3.20
CA ASP A 128 1.53 -27.39 3.20
C ASP A 128 1.98 -28.13 4.48
N GLU A 129 1.13 -28.98 5.08
CA GLU A 129 1.38 -29.62 6.39
C GLU A 129 2.73 -30.36 6.48
N ASP A 130 3.16 -31.00 5.39
CA ASP A 130 4.45 -31.71 5.30
C ASP A 130 5.68 -30.79 5.35
N LEU A 131 5.50 -29.48 5.13
CA LEU A 131 6.55 -28.46 5.12
C LEU A 131 6.61 -27.67 6.44
N ILE A 132 5.63 -27.87 7.31
CA ILE A 132 5.47 -27.10 8.55
C ILE A 132 6.27 -27.74 9.67
N ASN A 133 7.04 -26.92 10.38
CA ASN A 133 7.74 -27.28 11.60
C ASN A 133 7.43 -26.24 12.69
N ASP A 134 8.01 -26.43 13.87
CA ASP A 134 7.78 -25.56 15.04
C ASP A 134 8.21 -24.09 14.82
N ASP A 135 9.01 -23.79 13.79
CA ASP A 135 9.43 -22.43 13.43
C ASP A 135 8.42 -21.72 12.51
N CYS A 136 7.43 -22.44 11.97
CA CYS A 136 6.40 -21.86 11.13
C CYS A 136 5.23 -21.33 11.98
N GLU A 137 4.84 -20.07 11.74
CA GLU A 137 3.66 -19.48 12.37
C GLU A 137 2.81 -18.74 11.34
N ASP A 138 1.48 -18.95 11.39
CA ASP A 138 0.56 -18.30 10.47
C ASP A 138 0.47 -16.78 10.70
N ILE A 139 0.17 -16.05 9.63
CA ILE A 139 0.17 -14.59 9.61
C ILE A 139 -0.89 -14.02 10.58
N SER A 140 -2.04 -14.67 10.76
CA SER A 140 -3.07 -14.24 11.73
C SER A 140 -2.60 -14.35 13.18
N MET A 141 -1.89 -15.43 13.54
CA MET A 141 -1.29 -15.58 14.87
C MET A 141 -0.22 -14.50 15.10
N GLN A 142 0.63 -14.25 14.10
CA GLN A 142 1.63 -13.17 14.18
C GLN A 142 0.96 -11.79 14.32
N LEU A 143 -0.13 -11.52 13.60
CA LEU A 143 -0.92 -10.30 13.76
C LEU A 143 -1.47 -10.16 15.18
N PHE A 144 -2.03 -11.24 15.75
CA PHE A 144 -2.56 -11.22 17.11
C PHE A 144 -1.48 -10.93 18.15
N LYS A 145 -0.29 -11.53 18.01
CA LYS A 145 0.87 -11.25 18.87
C LYS A 145 1.43 -9.84 18.70
N ALA A 146 1.37 -9.30 17.48
CA ALA A 146 1.85 -7.95 17.18
C ALA A 146 0.84 -6.86 17.59
N SER A 147 -0.47 -7.16 17.66
CA SER A 147 -1.51 -6.14 17.85
C SER A 147 -1.42 -5.32 19.15
N PRO A 148 -0.82 -5.78 20.27
CA PRO A 148 -0.48 -4.91 21.41
C PRO A 148 0.42 -3.73 21.05
N ASN A 149 1.21 -3.87 19.98
CA ASN A 149 2.17 -2.88 19.50
C ASN A 149 1.69 -2.12 18.26
N ILE A 150 0.42 -2.26 17.86
CA ILE A 150 -0.16 -1.54 16.72
C ILE A 150 -1.38 -0.75 17.20
N ASP A 151 -1.34 0.57 17.06
CA ASP A 151 -2.37 1.46 17.61
C ASP A 151 -3.63 1.50 16.74
N VAL A 152 -3.48 1.33 15.42
CA VAL A 152 -4.57 1.28 14.45
C VAL A 152 -4.41 0.12 13.47
N ILE A 153 -5.41 -0.75 13.34
CA ILE A 153 -5.45 -1.85 12.36
C ILE A 153 -6.77 -1.77 11.61
N PHE A 154 -6.77 -1.45 10.32
CA PHE A 154 -7.97 -1.37 9.48
C PHE A 154 -7.85 -2.18 8.20
N GLY A 155 -8.76 -3.14 7.99
CA GLY A 155 -8.80 -3.93 6.75
C GLY A 155 -9.91 -4.97 6.73
N GLY A 156 -9.73 -5.99 5.90
CA GLY A 156 -10.58 -7.19 5.84
C GLY A 156 -9.87 -8.43 6.38
N GLY A 157 -10.42 -9.61 6.10
CA GLY A 157 -9.81 -10.91 6.43
C GLY A 157 -10.28 -11.50 7.76
N LYS A 158 -11.48 -11.14 8.22
CA LYS A 158 -12.05 -11.65 9.49
C LYS A 158 -12.16 -13.18 9.51
N LYS A 159 -12.40 -13.83 8.37
CA LYS A 159 -12.45 -15.31 8.28
C LYS A 159 -11.18 -15.99 8.80
N TYR A 160 -9.99 -15.39 8.60
CA TYR A 160 -8.72 -15.97 9.04
C TYR A 160 -8.43 -15.77 10.53
N LEU A 161 -9.28 -15.00 11.23
CA LEU A 161 -9.19 -14.72 12.66
C LEU A 161 -10.19 -15.57 13.47
N GLU A 162 -11.25 -16.06 12.83
CA GLU A 162 -12.37 -16.76 13.47
C GLU A 162 -12.50 -18.22 13.06
N GLU A 163 -12.24 -18.56 11.79
CA GLU A 163 -12.38 -19.92 11.26
C GLU A 163 -11.06 -20.71 11.34
N ARG A 164 -10.48 -20.78 12.54
CA ARG A 164 -9.20 -21.45 12.80
C ARG A 164 -9.37 -22.91 13.22
N ASN A 165 -8.39 -23.76 12.88
CA ASN A 165 -8.36 -25.18 13.28
C ASN A 165 -7.88 -25.38 14.73
N ASP A 166 -7.08 -24.44 15.25
CA ASP A 166 -6.56 -24.43 16.62
C ASP A 166 -7.61 -24.02 17.68
N GLY A 167 -8.82 -23.64 17.24
CA GLY A 167 -9.93 -23.23 18.10
C GLY A 167 -9.83 -21.80 18.63
N ASN A 168 -8.80 -21.04 18.27
CA ASN A 168 -8.67 -19.64 18.66
C ASN A 168 -9.67 -18.76 17.88
N ASN A 169 -10.20 -17.74 18.55
CA ASN A 169 -10.98 -16.67 17.94
C ASN A 169 -10.40 -15.32 18.36
N PHE A 170 -9.58 -14.73 17.49
CA PHE A 170 -8.87 -13.48 17.80
C PHE A 170 -9.80 -12.27 17.80
N THR A 171 -10.87 -12.28 16.98
CA THR A 171 -11.90 -11.24 17.04
C THR A 171 -12.55 -11.20 18.41
N GLN A 172 -12.93 -12.37 18.95
CA GLN A 172 -13.55 -12.47 20.26
C GLN A 172 -12.58 -12.03 21.36
N ALA A 173 -11.30 -12.41 21.27
CA ALA A 173 -10.28 -11.95 22.21
C ALA A 173 -10.14 -10.41 22.22
N TRP A 174 -10.23 -9.74 21.07
CA TRP A 174 -10.21 -8.28 21.00
C TRP A 174 -11.52 -7.61 21.47
N ILE A 175 -12.66 -8.27 21.31
CA ILE A 175 -13.94 -7.80 21.89
C ILE A 175 -13.87 -7.79 23.43
N GLU A 176 -13.16 -8.77 24.01
CA GLU A 176 -13.02 -8.92 25.46
C GLU A 176 -11.86 -8.10 26.07
N ASP A 177 -10.97 -7.55 25.23
CA ASP A 177 -9.83 -6.75 25.67
C ASP A 177 -10.26 -5.29 25.94
N GLU A 178 -10.27 -4.89 27.22
CA GLU A 178 -10.64 -3.54 27.65
C GLU A 178 -9.73 -2.44 27.07
N GLN A 179 -8.53 -2.78 26.57
CA GLN A 179 -7.58 -1.86 25.95
C GLN A 179 -7.78 -1.71 24.44
N VAL A 180 -8.78 -2.38 23.86
CA VAL A 180 -9.10 -2.35 22.44
C VAL A 180 -10.52 -1.84 22.23
N ASN A 181 -10.66 -0.95 21.25
CA ASN A 181 -11.92 -0.70 20.58
C ASN A 181 -11.91 -1.47 19.27
N ILE A 182 -12.88 -2.35 19.08
CA ILE A 182 -13.05 -3.07 17.83
C ILE A 182 -14.34 -2.63 17.12
N VAL A 183 -14.23 -2.37 15.82
CA VAL A 183 -15.34 -1.94 14.95
C VAL A 183 -15.43 -2.82 13.70
N PHE A 184 -16.65 -3.01 13.18
CA PHE A 184 -16.91 -3.93 12.07
C PHE A 184 -17.55 -3.28 10.85
N ASN A 185 -17.93 -2.01 10.94
CA ASN A 185 -18.55 -1.29 9.83
C ASN A 185 -18.28 0.22 9.91
N LYS A 186 -18.69 0.93 8.86
CA LYS A 186 -18.52 2.37 8.72
C LYS A 186 -19.20 3.14 9.84
N ASP A 187 -20.43 2.78 10.20
CA ASP A 187 -21.20 3.53 11.21
C ASP A 187 -20.56 3.46 12.61
N GLU A 188 -20.02 2.30 12.97
CA GLU A 188 -19.25 2.11 14.20
C GLU A 188 -17.94 2.91 14.16
N LEU A 189 -17.21 2.83 13.04
CA LEU A 189 -15.97 3.60 12.85
C LEU A 189 -16.22 5.11 12.91
N GLU A 190 -17.36 5.61 12.45
CA GLU A 190 -17.72 7.03 12.50
C GLU A 190 -18.10 7.54 13.89
N LYS A 191 -18.57 6.65 14.77
CA LYS A 191 -19.05 6.99 16.11
C LYS A 191 -18.04 6.72 17.21
N ILE A 192 -16.89 6.11 16.87
CA ILE A 192 -15.91 5.71 17.87
C ILE A 192 -15.27 6.93 18.54
N ASP A 193 -15.08 6.84 19.85
CA ASP A 193 -14.31 7.83 20.60
C ASP A 193 -12.82 7.56 20.42
N LEU A 194 -12.10 8.54 19.87
CA LEU A 194 -10.66 8.43 19.63
C LEU A 194 -9.83 8.85 20.84
N ALA A 195 -10.42 9.54 21.82
CA ALA A 195 -9.72 10.16 22.94
C ALA A 195 -9.50 9.24 24.15
N ASP A 196 -10.01 8.01 24.10
CA ASP A 196 -10.00 7.07 25.23
C ASP A 196 -8.67 6.34 25.47
N GLY A 197 -7.65 6.61 24.66
CA GLY A 197 -6.32 6.01 24.76
C GLY A 197 -6.23 4.53 24.37
N LYS A 198 -7.33 3.89 23.96
CA LYS A 198 -7.35 2.48 23.55
C LYS A 198 -6.80 2.28 22.14
N ARG A 199 -6.30 1.08 21.83
CA ARG A 199 -5.99 0.67 20.46
C ARG A 199 -7.28 0.55 19.66
N LEU A 200 -7.23 0.80 18.35
CA LEU A 200 -8.41 0.78 17.48
C LEU A 200 -8.24 -0.25 16.36
N ILE A 201 -9.04 -1.30 16.38
CA ILE A 201 -9.01 -2.40 15.43
C ILE A 201 -10.31 -2.40 14.63
N GLY A 202 -10.23 -2.55 13.30
CA GLY A 202 -11.37 -2.55 12.41
C GLY A 202 -11.25 -3.62 11.34
N PHE A 203 -12.19 -4.58 11.36
CA PHE A 203 -12.29 -5.63 10.34
C PHE A 203 -13.65 -5.51 9.65
N PHE A 204 -13.64 -4.98 8.43
CA PHE A 204 -14.86 -4.56 7.72
C PHE A 204 -15.40 -5.59 6.73
N SER A 205 -14.74 -6.74 6.61
CA SER A 205 -15.11 -7.82 5.70
C SER A 205 -14.56 -9.16 6.17
N ASP A 206 -15.32 -10.24 5.96
CA ASP A 206 -14.81 -11.61 6.10
C ASP A 206 -13.70 -11.90 5.09
N SER A 207 -13.81 -11.27 3.91
CA SER A 207 -12.82 -11.34 2.84
C SER A 207 -12.05 -10.01 2.71
N HIS A 208 -11.54 -9.69 1.51
CA HIS A 208 -11.05 -8.36 1.19
C HIS A 208 -12.25 -7.40 1.30
N LEU A 209 -11.99 -6.10 1.40
CA LEU A 209 -13.07 -5.13 1.21
C LEU A 209 -13.61 -5.25 -0.22
N GLU A 210 -14.84 -4.80 -0.42
CA GLU A 210 -15.39 -4.68 -1.76
C GLU A 210 -14.60 -3.66 -2.58
N TYR A 211 -14.60 -3.82 -3.91
CA TYR A 211 -14.11 -2.74 -4.78
C TYR A 211 -14.94 -1.48 -4.52
N GLU A 212 -14.36 -0.29 -4.60
CA GLU A 212 -14.96 1.01 -4.31
C GLU A 212 -16.33 1.19 -4.97
N LEU A 213 -16.44 0.82 -6.25
CA LEU A 213 -17.69 0.90 -7.00
C LEU A 213 -18.77 -0.07 -6.48
N ASP A 214 -18.36 -1.29 -6.10
CA ASP A 214 -19.25 -2.27 -5.49
C ASP A 214 -19.63 -1.83 -4.05
N ARG A 215 -18.68 -1.27 -3.30
CA ARG A 215 -18.83 -0.76 -1.93
C ARG A 215 -19.94 0.28 -1.84
N LEU A 216 -19.92 1.27 -2.74
CA LEU A 216 -20.87 2.39 -2.79
C LEU A 216 -22.33 1.96 -2.98
N SER A 217 -22.57 0.79 -3.58
CA SER A 217 -23.92 0.32 -3.90
C SER A 217 -24.42 -0.80 -3.01
N LYS A 218 -23.54 -1.47 -2.25
CA LYS A 218 -23.84 -2.80 -1.67
C LYS A 218 -23.43 -3.00 -0.21
N THR A 219 -22.72 -2.08 0.43
CA THR A 219 -22.10 -2.37 1.74
C THR A 219 -22.14 -1.21 2.73
N ASN A 220 -21.94 -1.53 4.01
CA ASN A 220 -21.64 -0.58 5.07
C ASN A 220 -20.13 -0.53 5.39
N GLN A 221 -19.26 -0.77 4.39
CA GLN A 221 -17.81 -0.70 4.57
C GLN A 221 -17.32 0.75 4.44
N PRO A 222 -16.38 1.20 5.28
CA PRO A 222 -15.75 2.51 5.13
C PRO A 222 -14.91 2.55 3.84
N SER A 223 -14.79 3.72 3.23
CA SER A 223 -13.83 3.93 2.13
C SER A 223 -12.40 3.95 2.67
N LEU A 224 -11.42 3.76 1.78
CA LEU A 224 -10.00 3.92 2.13
C LEU A 224 -9.70 5.32 2.67
N GLU A 225 -10.31 6.35 2.06
CA GLU A 225 -10.26 7.73 2.54
C GLU A 225 -10.75 7.84 4.00
N LYS A 226 -11.88 7.20 4.33
CA LYS A 226 -12.46 7.26 5.67
C LYS A 226 -11.61 6.51 6.71
N MET A 227 -11.10 5.34 6.36
CA MET A 227 -10.19 4.60 7.22
C MET A 227 -8.90 5.40 7.49
N THR A 228 -8.36 6.06 6.46
CA THR A 228 -7.18 6.94 6.56
C THR A 228 -7.46 8.15 7.45
N GLU A 229 -8.62 8.82 7.28
CA GLU A 229 -9.04 9.94 8.11
C GLU A 229 -9.03 9.58 9.60
N VAL A 230 -9.67 8.46 9.96
CA VAL A 230 -9.79 8.03 11.36
C VAL A 230 -8.45 7.56 11.91
N ALA A 231 -7.64 6.85 11.09
CA ALA A 231 -6.31 6.43 11.48
C ALA A 231 -5.42 7.63 11.83
N ILE A 232 -5.34 8.63 10.95
CA ILE A 232 -4.54 9.85 11.20
C ILE A 232 -5.02 10.55 12.46
N LYS A 233 -6.34 10.76 12.62
CA LYS A 233 -6.89 11.41 13.82
C LYS A 233 -6.56 10.67 15.12
N LYS A 234 -6.54 9.33 15.09
CA LYS A 234 -6.17 8.52 16.26
C LYS A 234 -4.66 8.63 16.55
N LEU A 235 -3.83 8.48 15.52
CA LEU A 235 -2.38 8.42 15.65
C LEU A 235 -1.75 9.79 15.97
N SER A 236 -2.33 10.87 15.45
CA SER A 236 -1.85 12.25 15.67
C SER A 236 -1.97 12.72 17.12
N ALA A 237 -2.66 11.96 17.98
CA ALA A 237 -2.74 12.25 19.41
C ALA A 237 -1.41 12.00 20.14
N ASN A 238 -0.50 11.21 19.56
CA ASN A 238 0.81 10.95 20.16
C ASN A 238 1.80 12.09 19.84
N PRO A 239 2.30 12.83 20.85
CA PRO A 239 3.23 13.94 20.62
C PRO A 239 4.61 13.50 20.08
N ASN A 240 4.96 12.22 20.19
CA ASN A 240 6.18 11.68 19.59
C ASN A 240 6.05 11.44 18.07
N GLY A 241 4.87 11.67 17.50
CA GLY A 241 4.54 11.41 16.10
C GLY A 241 4.08 9.98 15.86
N TYR A 242 3.93 9.63 14.58
CA TYR A 242 3.43 8.32 14.16
C TYR A 242 3.99 7.85 12.83
N TYR A 243 3.84 6.55 12.56
CA TYR A 243 4.01 5.94 11.24
C TYR A 243 2.69 5.30 10.80
N LEU A 244 2.25 5.56 9.57
CA LEU A 244 1.01 5.02 9.03
C LEU A 244 1.26 4.44 7.64
N PHE A 245 0.96 3.15 7.48
CA PHE A 245 0.91 2.50 6.17
C PHE A 245 -0.54 2.46 5.66
N VAL A 246 -0.76 2.91 4.41
CA VAL A 246 -2.07 2.91 3.74
C VAL A 246 -1.96 2.23 2.38
N GLU A 247 -2.76 1.20 2.13
CA GLU A 247 -2.72 0.41 0.91
C GLU A 247 -4.04 0.49 0.11
N GLY A 248 -3.95 0.95 -1.14
CA GLY A 248 -4.97 0.75 -2.17
C GLY A 248 -4.86 -0.63 -2.82
N GLY A 249 -4.90 -1.71 -2.04
CA GLY A 249 -4.41 -3.02 -2.50
C GLY A 249 -5.31 -3.71 -3.55
N LYS A 250 -6.54 -3.26 -3.74
CA LYS A 250 -7.42 -3.81 -4.78
C LYS A 250 -7.19 -3.23 -6.18
N ILE A 251 -6.31 -2.24 -6.34
CA ILE A 251 -5.81 -1.83 -7.66
C ILE A 251 -5.22 -3.06 -8.37
N ASP A 252 -4.39 -3.82 -7.65
CA ASP A 252 -3.74 -5.04 -8.10
C ASP A 252 -4.78 -6.12 -8.51
N HIS A 253 -5.72 -6.43 -7.62
CA HIS A 253 -6.77 -7.41 -7.91
C HIS A 253 -7.61 -7.03 -9.14
N GLY A 254 -7.86 -5.73 -9.35
CA GLY A 254 -8.56 -5.24 -10.53
C GLY A 254 -7.79 -5.53 -11.82
N HIS A 255 -6.47 -5.35 -11.80
CA HIS A 255 -5.59 -5.66 -12.92
C HIS A 255 -5.45 -7.16 -13.16
N HIS A 256 -5.26 -7.97 -12.10
CA HIS A 256 -5.24 -9.44 -12.19
C HIS A 256 -6.48 -10.02 -12.88
N ALA A 257 -7.66 -9.46 -12.59
CA ALA A 257 -8.92 -9.84 -13.24
C ALA A 257 -9.10 -9.24 -14.65
N ALA A 258 -8.09 -8.55 -15.19
CA ALA A 258 -8.15 -7.74 -16.40
C ALA A 258 -9.37 -6.78 -16.42
N THR A 259 -9.73 -6.21 -15.27
CA THR A 259 -10.88 -5.28 -15.13
C THR A 259 -10.38 -3.86 -14.85
N PRO A 260 -9.92 -3.11 -15.88
CA PRO A 260 -9.33 -1.79 -15.69
C PRO A 260 -10.34 -0.79 -15.10
N PHE A 261 -11.65 -0.99 -15.31
CA PHE A 261 -12.67 -0.17 -14.67
C PHE A 261 -12.57 -0.23 -13.14
N ARG A 262 -12.39 -1.43 -12.56
CA ARG A 262 -12.18 -1.60 -11.12
C ARG A 262 -10.82 -1.07 -10.70
N ALA A 263 -9.74 -1.48 -11.38
CA ALA A 263 -8.38 -1.06 -11.03
C ALA A 263 -8.22 0.47 -10.98
N LEU A 264 -8.76 1.19 -11.97
CA LEU A 264 -8.64 2.65 -12.05
C LEU A 264 -9.56 3.37 -11.06
N HIS A 265 -10.71 2.81 -10.68
CA HIS A 265 -11.53 3.40 -9.61
C HIS A 265 -10.97 3.12 -8.21
N GLU A 266 -10.30 1.99 -8.00
CA GLU A 266 -9.48 1.78 -6.79
C GLU A 266 -8.34 2.80 -6.71
N TRP A 267 -7.71 3.12 -7.85
CA TRP A 267 -6.69 4.16 -7.92
C TRP A 267 -7.24 5.52 -7.50
N ILE A 268 -8.43 5.91 -7.98
CA ILE A 268 -9.10 7.15 -7.57
C ILE A 268 -9.42 7.13 -6.06
N ALA A 269 -9.86 5.99 -5.52
CA ALA A 269 -10.12 5.85 -4.09
C ALA A 269 -8.84 6.01 -3.25
N PHE A 270 -7.72 5.49 -3.74
CA PHE A 270 -6.41 5.66 -3.13
C PHE A 270 -5.90 7.11 -3.22
N ASP A 271 -6.04 7.76 -4.37
CA ASP A 271 -5.65 9.18 -4.53
C ASP A 271 -6.46 10.09 -3.59
N LYS A 272 -7.76 9.81 -3.37
CA LYS A 272 -8.57 10.51 -2.37
C LYS A 272 -8.06 10.30 -0.94
N ALA A 273 -7.59 9.10 -0.60
CA ALA A 273 -6.97 8.84 0.70
C ALA A 273 -5.66 9.62 0.87
N VAL A 274 -4.85 9.77 -0.19
CA VAL A 274 -3.68 10.65 -0.21
C VAL A 274 -4.10 12.11 0.01
N GLY A 275 -5.11 12.60 -0.70
CA GLY A 275 -5.65 13.94 -0.50
C GLY A 275 -6.12 14.19 0.94
N LYS A 276 -6.78 13.19 1.55
CA LYS A 276 -7.19 13.26 2.95
C LYS A 276 -6.00 13.31 3.91
N ALA A 277 -4.93 12.56 3.64
CA ALA A 277 -3.71 12.62 4.43
C ALA A 277 -3.04 14.00 4.33
N ILE A 278 -2.97 14.58 3.13
CA ILE A 278 -2.47 15.95 2.92
C ILE A 278 -3.29 16.97 3.71
N GLU A 279 -4.62 16.84 3.72
CA GLU A 279 -5.52 17.75 4.44
C GLU A 279 -5.31 17.71 5.97
N LEU A 280 -5.06 16.51 6.52
CA LEU A 280 -5.02 16.27 7.96
C LEU A 280 -3.64 16.42 8.59
N THR A 281 -2.60 16.66 7.79
CA THR A 281 -1.21 16.69 8.26
C THR A 281 -0.52 17.98 7.89
N ASN A 282 0.51 18.32 8.67
CA ASN A 282 1.34 19.48 8.39
C ASN A 282 2.58 19.04 7.62
N LYS A 283 2.72 19.54 6.39
CA LYS A 283 3.83 19.24 5.49
C LYS A 283 5.22 19.56 6.08
N ASN A 284 5.32 20.44 7.08
CA ASN A 284 6.61 20.74 7.72
C ASN A 284 7.07 19.68 8.72
N GLU A 285 6.18 18.78 9.17
CA GLU A 285 6.48 17.74 10.16
C GLU A 285 6.12 16.33 9.69
N THR A 286 5.39 16.20 8.58
CA THR A 286 4.94 14.91 8.04
C THR A 286 5.55 14.66 6.67
N LEU A 287 6.29 13.56 6.54
CA LEU A 287 6.66 12.99 5.24
C LEU A 287 5.47 12.16 4.72
N ILE A 288 4.92 12.54 3.57
CA ILE A 288 4.00 11.70 2.80
C ILE A 288 4.76 11.19 1.58
N SER A 289 4.88 9.87 1.46
CA SER A 289 5.45 9.20 0.29
C SER A 289 4.45 8.20 -0.30
N VAL A 290 4.19 8.31 -1.60
CA VAL A 290 3.25 7.46 -2.35
C VAL A 290 4.03 6.72 -3.43
N SER A 291 3.91 5.40 -3.47
CA SER A 291 4.56 4.57 -4.49
C SER A 291 3.74 3.30 -4.75
N ALA A 292 4.32 2.34 -5.46
CA ALA A 292 3.76 1.02 -5.67
C ALA A 292 4.77 -0.06 -5.26
N ASP A 293 4.25 -1.24 -4.97
CA ASP A 293 5.02 -2.46 -4.79
C ASP A 293 5.57 -2.97 -6.14
N HIS A 294 4.73 -2.97 -7.17
CA HIS A 294 5.08 -3.28 -8.57
C HIS A 294 4.04 -2.73 -9.56
N SER A 295 4.26 -3.01 -10.85
CA SER A 295 3.35 -2.67 -11.93
C SER A 295 2.55 -3.90 -12.40
N HIS A 296 1.84 -3.74 -13.50
CA HIS A 296 1.02 -4.72 -14.21
C HIS A 296 1.32 -4.63 -15.69
N VAL A 297 1.06 -5.69 -16.46
CA VAL A 297 1.20 -5.67 -17.93
C VAL A 297 0.08 -4.87 -18.59
N PHE A 298 -0.42 -3.84 -17.91
CA PHE A 298 -1.42 -2.89 -18.34
C PHE A 298 -0.78 -1.83 -19.24
N THR A 299 -1.33 -1.69 -20.44
CA THR A 299 -0.87 -0.72 -21.42
C THR A 299 -1.91 0.38 -21.59
N PHE A 300 -1.43 1.62 -21.71
CA PHE A 300 -2.20 2.76 -22.18
C PHE A 300 -1.51 3.29 -23.45
N GLY A 301 -2.18 3.18 -24.60
CA GLY A 301 -1.60 3.42 -25.90
C GLY A 301 -2.64 3.84 -26.96
N GLY A 302 -2.33 3.54 -28.22
CA GLY A 302 -3.11 4.01 -29.35
C GLY A 302 -2.97 5.52 -29.60
N TYR A 303 -3.91 6.08 -30.37
CA TYR A 303 -3.92 7.50 -30.77
C TYR A 303 -5.29 8.16 -30.54
N ALA A 304 -5.97 7.82 -29.44
CA ALA A 304 -7.26 8.42 -29.14
C ALA A 304 -7.16 9.95 -28.99
N PRO A 305 -8.16 10.71 -29.47
CA PRO A 305 -8.17 12.15 -29.32
C PRO A 305 -8.33 12.54 -27.85
N ARG A 306 -7.84 13.74 -27.49
CA ARG A 306 -8.01 14.29 -26.14
C ARG A 306 -9.49 14.35 -25.74
N GLY A 307 -9.80 13.94 -24.52
CA GLY A 307 -11.16 13.83 -23.98
C GLY A 307 -11.91 12.56 -24.39
N ALA A 308 -11.28 11.65 -25.14
CA ALA A 308 -11.84 10.34 -25.40
C ALA A 308 -11.88 9.47 -24.14
N SER A 309 -12.80 8.51 -24.12
CA SER A 309 -12.86 7.51 -23.06
C SER A 309 -11.64 6.59 -23.11
N LEU A 310 -11.03 6.33 -21.95
CA LEU A 310 -10.00 5.29 -21.78
C LEU A 310 -10.53 3.89 -22.10
N PHE A 311 -11.84 3.70 -21.97
CA PHE A 311 -12.52 2.43 -22.26
C PHE A 311 -13.04 2.40 -23.71
N GLY A 312 -12.55 3.30 -24.56
CA GLY A 312 -12.91 3.38 -25.97
C GLY A 312 -11.89 2.71 -26.89
N LEU A 313 -12.17 2.86 -28.18
CA LEU A 313 -11.24 2.57 -29.26
C LEU A 313 -10.30 3.77 -29.48
N GLY A 314 -9.07 3.48 -29.90
CA GLY A 314 -8.11 4.44 -30.42
C GLY A 314 -8.55 5.00 -31.78
N ALA A 315 -7.78 5.94 -32.33
CA ALA A 315 -8.12 6.55 -33.63
C ALA A 315 -8.04 5.56 -34.81
N ASP A 316 -8.94 5.75 -35.77
CA ASP A 316 -9.16 4.93 -36.98
C ASP A 316 -8.00 4.91 -38.00
N PHE A 317 -6.85 5.53 -37.71
CA PHE A 317 -5.71 5.60 -38.63
C PHE A 317 -4.64 4.53 -38.38
N VAL A 318 -4.94 3.54 -37.54
CA VAL A 318 -4.05 2.40 -37.29
C VAL A 318 -4.47 1.24 -38.19
N ASP A 319 -3.66 0.95 -39.21
CA ASP A 319 -3.83 -0.24 -40.04
C ASP A 319 -3.54 -1.49 -39.19
N THR A 320 -4.59 -2.21 -38.82
CA THR A 320 -4.51 -3.53 -38.18
C THR A 320 -4.62 -4.63 -39.23
N TYR A 321 -4.04 -5.80 -38.95
CA TYR A 321 -4.05 -6.92 -39.90
C TYR A 321 -5.47 -7.41 -40.26
N ASP A 322 -6.41 -7.23 -39.34
CA ASP A 322 -7.82 -7.60 -39.44
C ASP A 322 -8.75 -6.41 -39.74
N ASN A 323 -8.22 -5.19 -39.92
CA ASN A 323 -8.97 -3.93 -40.04
C ASN A 323 -9.87 -3.62 -38.82
N GLU A 324 -9.60 -4.20 -37.65
CA GLU A 324 -10.29 -3.88 -36.41
C GLU A 324 -9.66 -2.68 -35.67
N SER A 325 -10.45 -1.99 -34.86
CA SER A 325 -9.97 -0.86 -34.06
C SER A 325 -9.16 -1.32 -32.84
N VAL A 326 -8.07 -0.62 -32.51
CA VAL A 326 -7.24 -0.92 -31.33
C VAL A 326 -7.82 -0.24 -30.10
N PHE A 327 -7.93 -0.92 -28.97
CA PHE A 327 -8.34 -0.29 -27.71
C PHE A 327 -7.30 0.71 -27.19
N VAL A 328 -7.77 1.75 -26.49
CA VAL A 328 -6.89 2.74 -25.85
C VAL A 328 -6.08 2.12 -24.71
N ILE A 329 -6.68 1.19 -23.99
CA ILE A 329 -6.03 0.43 -22.93
C ILE A 329 -6.07 -1.07 -23.25
N GLY A 330 -5.16 -1.83 -22.67
CA GLY A 330 -5.02 -3.26 -22.93
C GLY A 330 -4.13 -3.95 -21.90
N TYR A 331 -4.00 -5.26 -22.02
CA TYR A 331 -3.07 -6.05 -21.20
C TYR A 331 -2.21 -6.98 -22.05
N GLY A 332 -0.97 -7.21 -21.62
CA GLY A 332 -0.07 -8.17 -22.25
C GLY A 332 -0.53 -9.63 -22.10
N ASN A 333 -1.11 -10.00 -20.96
CA ASN A 333 -1.72 -11.28 -20.70
C ASN A 333 -2.89 -11.14 -19.71
N GLY A 334 -3.71 -12.17 -19.56
CA GLY A 334 -4.80 -12.19 -18.58
C GLY A 334 -6.00 -13.02 -19.04
N PRO A 335 -7.09 -12.99 -18.26
CA PRO A 335 -8.26 -13.82 -18.53
C PRO A 335 -9.13 -13.35 -19.71
N GLY A 336 -8.83 -12.18 -20.28
CA GLY A 336 -9.62 -11.56 -21.35
C GLY A 336 -9.15 -11.86 -22.77
N PHE A 337 -8.42 -12.95 -23.02
CA PHE A 337 -8.00 -13.29 -24.40
C PHE A 337 -9.21 -13.63 -25.29
N ASP A 338 -10.15 -14.42 -24.77
CA ASP A 338 -11.35 -14.82 -25.54
C ASP A 338 -12.32 -13.64 -25.76
N ASP A 339 -12.18 -12.56 -25.00
CA ASP A 339 -12.98 -11.33 -25.09
C ASP A 339 -12.47 -10.36 -26.17
N TYR A 340 -11.43 -10.73 -26.92
CA TYR A 340 -10.77 -9.88 -27.94
C TYR A 340 -11.72 -9.36 -29.04
N LEU A 341 -12.88 -10.01 -29.25
CA LEU A 341 -13.80 -9.71 -30.35
C LEU A 341 -15.25 -9.37 -29.96
N ASP A 342 -15.60 -9.25 -28.67
CA ASP A 342 -16.96 -8.82 -28.28
C ASP A 342 -17.03 -7.29 -28.13
N VAL A 343 -16.80 -6.57 -29.23
CA VAL A 343 -16.92 -5.11 -29.33
C VAL A 343 -18.35 -4.68 -29.70
N ASN A 344 -19.33 -5.11 -28.91
CA ASN A 344 -20.52 -4.27 -28.73
C ASN A 344 -20.16 -3.07 -27.84
N ILE A 345 -19.30 -2.18 -28.37
CA ILE A 345 -19.15 -0.81 -27.87
C ILE A 345 -20.38 -0.04 -28.36
N GLU A 346 -21.54 -0.41 -27.82
CA GLU A 346 -22.81 0.24 -28.18
C GLU A 346 -22.79 1.68 -27.67
N ASN A 347 -22.72 2.64 -28.61
CA ASN A 347 -23.35 3.96 -28.55
C ASN A 347 -23.64 4.51 -27.13
N GLY A 348 -22.60 4.77 -26.34
CA GLY A 348 -22.74 5.48 -25.07
C GLY A 348 -23.27 4.68 -23.87
N ARG A 349 -23.22 3.34 -23.88
CA ARG A 349 -23.35 2.55 -22.65
C ARG A 349 -22.00 2.49 -21.93
N ILE A 350 -21.98 2.86 -20.65
CA ILE A 350 -20.84 2.58 -19.75
C ILE A 350 -20.63 1.07 -19.79
N PRO A 351 -19.42 0.56 -20.10
CA PRO A 351 -19.14 -0.87 -20.05
C PRO A 351 -19.54 -1.43 -18.68
N ASP A 352 -20.01 -2.69 -18.63
CA ASP A 352 -20.20 -3.38 -17.35
C ASP A 352 -18.94 -3.17 -16.49
N ILE A 353 -19.12 -2.69 -15.24
CA ILE A 353 -18.01 -2.43 -14.31
C ILE A 353 -17.16 -3.68 -14.05
N LYS A 354 -17.71 -4.87 -14.34
CA LYS A 354 -17.05 -6.17 -14.22
C LYS A 354 -16.48 -6.69 -15.54
N ARG A 355 -16.57 -5.92 -16.63
CA ARG A 355 -16.07 -6.34 -17.94
C ARG A 355 -14.58 -6.63 -17.87
N THR A 356 -14.23 -7.83 -18.29
CA THR A 356 -12.86 -8.23 -18.58
C THR A 356 -12.40 -7.57 -19.88
N TRP A 357 -11.18 -7.04 -19.87
CA TRP A 357 -10.60 -6.31 -20.98
C TRP A 357 -9.73 -7.21 -21.84
N PRO A 358 -9.65 -6.98 -23.15
CA PRO A 358 -8.83 -7.79 -24.05
C PRO A 358 -7.37 -7.88 -23.62
N THR A 359 -6.82 -9.09 -23.75
CA THR A 359 -5.42 -9.39 -23.44
C THR A 359 -4.74 -10.08 -24.63
N ALA A 360 -3.41 -9.93 -24.76
CA ALA A 360 -2.68 -10.53 -25.88
C ALA A 360 -2.34 -12.02 -25.69
N GLN A 361 -2.35 -12.53 -24.46
CA GLN A 361 -2.10 -13.93 -24.13
C GLN A 361 -3.02 -14.41 -23.01
N GLN A 362 -3.71 -15.53 -23.23
CA GLN A 362 -4.59 -16.12 -22.22
C GLN A 362 -3.81 -16.63 -21.01
N THR A 363 -4.22 -16.16 -19.83
CA THR A 363 -3.83 -16.69 -18.51
C THR A 363 -5.03 -16.59 -17.56
N ASP A 364 -5.10 -17.41 -16.52
CA ASP A 364 -6.22 -17.36 -15.56
C ASP A 364 -6.25 -16.04 -14.75
N SER A 365 -5.10 -15.42 -14.60
CA SER A 365 -4.89 -14.12 -13.99
C SER A 365 -3.85 -13.37 -14.80
N GLU A 366 -4.06 -12.08 -15.00
CA GLU A 366 -3.03 -11.19 -15.53
C GLU A 366 -1.81 -11.20 -14.59
N THR A 367 -0.61 -11.00 -15.12
CA THR A 367 0.64 -11.00 -14.36
C THR A 367 1.06 -9.60 -13.97
N HIS A 368 1.73 -9.44 -12.82
CA HIS A 368 2.50 -8.23 -12.54
C HIS A 368 3.47 -7.89 -13.68
N ALA A 369 3.96 -6.65 -13.70
CA ALA A 369 5.05 -6.22 -14.55
C ALA A 369 6.23 -5.70 -13.72
N GLY A 370 7.44 -5.92 -14.26
CA GLY A 370 8.71 -5.68 -13.58
C GLY A 370 9.40 -4.37 -13.96
N GLU A 371 8.71 -3.44 -14.65
CA GLU A 371 9.26 -2.11 -14.87
C GLU A 371 9.24 -1.26 -13.59
N ASP A 372 10.05 -0.21 -13.59
CA ASP A 372 10.15 0.72 -12.48
C ASP A 372 8.79 1.41 -12.22
N VAL A 373 8.46 1.59 -10.95
CA VAL A 373 7.22 2.25 -10.51
C VAL A 373 7.50 3.67 -10.02
N PRO A 374 6.53 4.59 -10.07
CA PRO A 374 6.77 5.95 -9.62
C PRO A 374 6.82 6.02 -8.09
N ILE A 375 7.56 7.00 -7.58
CA ILE A 375 7.41 7.50 -6.21
C ILE A 375 7.13 8.99 -6.25
N PHE A 376 6.23 9.44 -5.39
CA PHE A 376 5.86 10.84 -5.17
C PHE A 376 6.03 11.16 -3.69
N ALA A 377 6.61 12.30 -3.34
CA ALA A 377 6.86 12.62 -1.94
C ALA A 377 6.79 14.12 -1.62
N SER A 378 6.29 14.45 -0.42
CA SER A 378 6.32 15.80 0.17
C SER A 378 6.65 15.73 1.66
N GLY A 379 7.27 16.79 2.16
CA GLY A 379 7.57 16.97 3.58
C GLY A 379 9.04 16.76 3.92
N PRO A 380 9.38 16.59 5.21
CA PRO A 380 10.76 16.46 5.66
C PRO A 380 11.48 15.35 4.88
N TRP A 381 12.64 15.70 4.30
CA TRP A 381 13.52 14.78 3.56
C TRP A 381 12.95 14.16 2.28
N ALA A 382 11.78 14.61 1.80
CA ALA A 382 11.17 14.11 0.58
C ALA A 382 12.06 14.28 -0.68
N HIS A 383 12.98 15.25 -0.68
CA HIS A 383 13.94 15.47 -1.77
C HIS A 383 14.93 14.31 -1.98
N LEU A 384 15.06 13.40 -1.00
CA LEU A 384 15.84 12.16 -1.14
C LEU A 384 15.16 11.13 -2.06
N LEU A 385 13.86 11.25 -2.30
CA LEU A 385 13.07 10.36 -3.14
C LEU A 385 12.96 10.90 -4.58
N THR A 386 14.11 11.19 -5.18
CA THR A 386 14.25 11.67 -6.57
C THR A 386 15.18 10.78 -7.38
N GLY A 387 15.13 10.87 -8.72
CA GLY A 387 15.97 10.03 -9.59
C GLY A 387 15.46 8.60 -9.71
N VAL A 388 16.36 7.61 -9.76
CA VAL A 388 16.04 6.18 -9.90
C VAL A 388 16.67 5.41 -8.74
N ASN A 389 15.85 4.77 -7.91
CA ASN A 389 16.28 4.21 -6.64
C ASN A 389 15.90 2.73 -6.49
N GLU A 390 16.58 2.03 -5.59
CA GLU A 390 16.09 0.72 -5.10
C GLU A 390 14.84 0.92 -4.24
N GLN A 391 13.93 -0.06 -4.29
CA GLN A 391 12.70 -0.03 -3.49
C GLN A 391 12.94 0.00 -1.97
N THR A 392 14.11 -0.45 -1.52
CA THR A 392 14.51 -0.37 -0.11
C THR A 392 14.65 1.07 0.38
N LEU A 393 14.96 2.02 -0.50
CA LEU A 393 15.14 3.42 -0.14
C LEU A 393 13.87 4.04 0.49
N VAL A 394 12.69 3.52 0.15
CA VAL A 394 11.42 3.99 0.72
C VAL A 394 11.40 3.81 2.23
N ALA A 395 11.82 2.64 2.73
CA ALA A 395 11.92 2.37 4.15
C ALA A 395 13.05 3.19 4.80
N ASP A 396 14.21 3.26 4.14
CA ASP A 396 15.37 4.01 4.66
C ASP A 396 15.04 5.49 4.86
N VAL A 397 14.39 6.14 3.89
CA VAL A 397 14.00 7.56 4.00
C VAL A 397 12.92 7.75 5.07
N ALA A 398 11.99 6.80 5.22
CA ALA A 398 11.02 6.86 6.31
C ALA A 398 11.70 6.74 7.69
N GLU A 399 12.64 5.82 7.87
CA GLU A 399 13.40 5.68 9.13
C GLU A 399 14.27 6.92 9.40
N PHE A 400 14.93 7.45 8.37
CA PHE A 400 15.73 8.68 8.45
C PHE A 400 14.88 9.88 8.87
N ALA A 401 13.72 10.07 8.23
CA ALA A 401 12.82 11.17 8.56
C ALA A 401 12.21 11.04 9.97
N LEU A 402 11.98 9.81 10.43
CA LEU A 402 11.45 9.52 11.76
C LEU A 402 12.50 9.50 12.87
N CYS A 403 13.80 9.53 12.54
CA CYS A 403 14.89 9.39 13.48
C CYS A 403 14.82 8.08 14.28
N ILE A 404 14.64 6.96 13.58
CA ILE A 404 14.49 5.63 14.18
C ILE A 404 15.46 4.62 13.56
N GLY A 405 15.58 3.46 14.20
CA GLY A 405 16.40 2.36 13.69
C GLY A 405 17.87 2.77 13.51
N ASN A 406 18.42 2.52 12.32
CA ASN A 406 19.81 2.81 12.01
C ASN A 406 20.11 4.32 11.94
N TYR A 407 19.08 5.16 11.80
CA TYR A 407 19.21 6.61 11.61
C TYR A 407 18.88 7.42 12.87
N ALA A 408 18.70 6.76 14.03
CA ALA A 408 18.32 7.43 15.28
C ALA A 408 19.35 8.45 15.79
N ASN A 409 20.62 8.32 15.39
CA ASN A 409 21.72 9.19 15.84
C ASN A 409 22.23 10.14 14.73
N GLU A 410 21.46 10.32 13.66
CA GLU A 410 21.83 11.27 12.60
C GLU A 410 21.82 12.72 13.12
N GLU A 411 22.57 13.60 12.47
CA GLU A 411 22.78 14.98 12.94
C GLU A 411 21.46 15.75 13.09
N HIS A 412 20.53 15.58 12.14
CA HIS A 412 19.23 16.25 12.20
C HIS A 412 18.36 15.77 13.37
N CYS A 413 18.56 14.53 13.82
CA CYS A 413 17.85 13.94 14.96
C CYS A 413 18.31 14.49 16.32
N SER A 414 19.57 14.91 16.39
CA SER A 414 20.17 15.47 17.62
C SER A 414 19.89 16.97 17.78
N SER A 415 19.55 17.66 16.69
CA SER A 415 19.39 19.12 16.67
C SER A 415 18.13 19.65 17.41
N GLY A 416 17.22 18.75 17.82
CA GLY A 416 16.03 19.07 18.62
C GLY A 416 16.31 19.49 20.07
N GLU A 417 17.46 19.13 20.64
CA GLU A 417 17.85 19.57 22.00
C GLU A 417 18.61 20.92 22.02
N GLU A 418 19.34 21.27 20.95
CA GLU A 418 20.16 22.49 20.93
C GLU A 418 19.37 23.76 20.60
N LEU A 419 18.31 23.68 19.80
CA LEU A 419 17.46 24.84 19.51
C LEU A 419 16.65 25.34 20.72
N ALA A 420 16.50 24.52 21.76
CA ALA A 420 15.93 24.93 23.05
C ALA A 420 16.95 25.59 24.01
N ARG A 421 18.26 25.53 23.70
CA ARG A 421 19.34 26.08 24.56
C ARG A 421 20.04 27.31 23.99
N ALA A 422 19.86 27.65 22.71
CA ALA A 422 20.40 28.87 22.13
C ALA A 422 19.41 30.05 22.26
N SER A 423 19.10 30.44 23.50
CA SER A 423 18.57 31.77 23.83
C SER A 423 19.55 32.49 24.75
N ILE A 424 20.66 32.98 24.20
CA ILE A 424 21.39 34.11 24.78
C ILE A 424 21.74 35.08 23.65
N ALA A 425 21.07 36.23 23.70
CA ALA A 425 21.44 37.42 22.97
C ALA A 425 22.84 37.89 23.39
N ILE A 426 23.69 38.23 22.42
CA ILE A 426 24.63 39.34 22.57
C ILE A 426 24.47 40.25 21.35
N TRP A 427 23.78 41.37 21.59
CA TRP A 427 24.03 42.60 20.87
C TRP A 427 25.43 43.10 21.21
N LEU A 428 26.23 43.47 20.20
CA LEU A 428 27.20 44.55 20.31
C LEU A 428 27.58 45.05 18.92
N SER A 429 27.05 46.23 18.60
CA SER A 429 27.55 47.14 17.57
C SER A 429 28.84 47.80 18.05
N ILE A 430 29.92 47.72 17.27
CA ILE A 430 30.99 48.73 17.27
C ILE A 430 31.39 49.00 15.81
N ILE A 431 30.96 50.17 15.33
CA ILE A 431 31.69 50.94 14.32
C ILE A 431 32.97 51.44 14.99
N LEU A 432 34.14 51.22 14.39
CA LEU A 432 35.24 52.17 14.40
C LEU A 432 36.17 51.93 13.20
N TYR A 433 36.49 53.05 12.56
CA TYR A 433 37.32 53.25 11.37
C TYR A 433 38.84 53.21 11.71
N PHE A 434 39.67 53.38 10.67
CA PHE A 434 41.14 53.57 10.58
C PHE A 434 41.93 52.30 10.19
N HIS A 435 42.70 52.21 9.09
CA HIS A 435 43.23 53.21 8.13
C HIS A 435 42.70 53.02 6.70
#